data_AF-A0A1C3H521-F1
#
_entry.id   AF-A0A1C3H521-F1
#
_cell.length_a   1.000
_cell.length_b   1.000
_cell.length_c   1.000
_cell.angle_alpha   90.00
_cell.angle_beta   90.00
_cell.angle_gamma   90.00
#
_symmetry.space_group_name_H-M   'P 1'
#
loop_
_entity.id
_entity.type
_entity.pdbx_description
1 polymer ?
#
loop_
_entity_poly.entity_id
_entity_poly.type
_entity_poly.pdbx_seq_one_letter_code
_entity_poly.pdbx_strand_id
1 'polypeptide(L)'
;MLLPVLLACLSSCHSITAEGQKTDLGAEFVYEQTLDKKDAGNYDYHYHGEDQGVETTGDGALSVSATAGKLTVNAAKLNSGKNRVQLYGAKGIDVTHGEIIDKEVTSSNHKGGGLFSRSRTRDYQSWEAHQVKTSDITGDSVALVADRGDINAVGSNIVGEHGTLLQTRQGDITLKAGENTYHSEERHSKHKVGLMGSGGIGVTLGSRSQSSDATLDLKGHTATVVGAIDGNVTIHAAPSLCWVCLAPCEYQGH
;
A
#
# COMPACT_ATOMS: atom_id res chain seq x y z
N MET A 1 14.71 -13.22 21.48
CA MET A 1 13.73 -14.10 20.82
C MET A 1 12.62 -13.19 20.31
N LEU A 2 12.63 -12.82 19.03
CA LEU A 2 11.50 -12.11 18.43
C LEU A 2 10.36 -13.12 18.36
N LEU A 3 9.22 -12.83 18.97
CA LEU A 3 8.00 -13.57 18.70
C LEU A 3 7.33 -12.83 17.53
N PRO A 4 7.43 -13.31 16.28
CA PRO A 4 6.51 -12.84 15.26
C PRO A 4 5.11 -13.26 15.73
N VAL A 5 4.23 -12.31 15.97
CA VAL A 5 2.80 -12.61 16.18
C VAL A 5 2.26 -12.97 14.79
N LEU A 6 2.54 -14.21 14.39
CA LEU A 6 2.14 -14.78 13.12
C LEU A 6 0.61 -14.97 13.14
N LEU A 7 -0.08 -14.23 12.27
CA LEU A 7 -1.47 -14.40 11.85
C LEU A 7 -2.42 -14.97 12.93
N ALA A 8 -2.47 -14.30 14.09
CA ALA A 8 -3.38 -14.68 15.16
C ALA A 8 -4.71 -13.95 14.96
N CYS A 9 -5.70 -14.62 14.39
CA CYS A 9 -7.09 -14.18 14.44
C CYS A 9 -7.56 -14.31 15.91
N LEU A 10 -7.38 -13.26 16.69
CA LEU A 10 -7.70 -13.22 18.11
C LEU A 10 -9.20 -12.98 18.25
N SER A 11 -9.98 -14.06 18.29
CA SER A 11 -11.43 -14.02 18.49
C SER A 11 -11.75 -14.20 19.98
N SER A 12 -12.22 -13.14 20.64
CA SER A 12 -12.63 -13.26 22.04
C SER A 12 -13.57 -12.12 22.47
N CYS A 13 -14.57 -12.46 23.30
CA CYS A 13 -15.41 -11.50 24.03
C CYS A 13 -14.67 -10.85 25.23
N HIS A 14 -13.40 -11.21 25.44
CA HIS A 14 -12.50 -10.72 26.48
C HIS A 14 -11.47 -9.74 25.89
N SER A 15 -10.89 -8.91 26.77
CA SER A 15 -9.81 -7.99 26.40
C SER A 15 -8.58 -8.75 25.88
N ILE A 16 -8.01 -8.27 24.78
CA ILE A 16 -6.77 -8.78 24.20
C ILE A 16 -5.63 -7.88 24.65
N THR A 17 -4.62 -8.47 25.29
CA THR A 17 -3.41 -7.74 25.72
C THR A 17 -2.16 -8.45 25.18
N ALA A 18 -1.33 -7.71 24.45
CA ALA A 18 -0.03 -8.16 23.96
C ALA A 18 1.07 -7.24 24.50
N GLU A 19 2.00 -7.79 25.29
CA GLU A 19 3.13 -7.03 25.86
C GLU A 19 4.46 -7.73 25.59
N GLY A 20 5.46 -6.93 25.20
CA GLY A 20 6.82 -7.41 24.95
C GLY A 20 7.83 -6.28 25.08
N GLN A 21 9.12 -6.61 25.17
CA GLN A 21 10.19 -5.59 25.14
C GLN A 21 10.24 -4.89 23.78
N LYS A 22 10.05 -5.66 22.71
CA LYS A 22 9.75 -5.21 21.35
C LYS A 22 8.48 -5.93 20.91
N THR A 23 7.58 -5.21 20.27
CA THR A 23 6.31 -5.75 19.76
C THR A 23 6.15 -5.29 18.33
N ASP A 24 5.89 -6.24 17.44
CA ASP A 24 5.78 -6.02 15.99
C ASP A 24 4.52 -6.72 15.50
N LEU A 25 3.56 -5.94 15.04
CA LEU A 25 2.36 -6.39 14.34
C LEU A 25 2.61 -6.21 12.85
N GLY A 26 3.61 -6.93 12.35
CA GLY A 26 4.00 -6.92 10.95
C GLY A 26 2.99 -7.65 10.07
N ALA A 27 3.15 -7.49 8.76
CA ALA A 27 2.42 -8.24 7.77
C ALA A 27 3.32 -9.25 7.07
N GLU A 28 2.71 -10.35 6.62
CA GLU A 28 3.34 -11.32 5.73
C GLU A 28 2.82 -11.10 4.31
N PHE A 29 3.73 -10.86 3.37
CA PHE A 29 3.36 -10.73 1.97
C PHE A 29 3.05 -12.11 1.37
N VAL A 30 1.80 -12.32 0.97
CA VAL A 30 1.33 -13.54 0.30
C VAL A 30 1.02 -13.23 -1.15
N TYR A 31 1.24 -14.19 -2.05
CA TYR A 31 0.94 -13.99 -3.46
C TYR A 31 0.53 -15.28 -4.16
N GLU A 32 -0.23 -15.11 -5.23
CA GLU A 32 -0.58 -16.13 -6.19
C GLU A 32 -0.25 -15.67 -7.62
N GLN A 33 0.05 -16.65 -8.47
CA GLN A 33 0.30 -16.39 -9.88
C GLN A 33 -0.25 -17.52 -10.73
N THR A 34 -0.90 -17.15 -11.83
CA THR A 34 -1.44 -18.08 -12.81
C THR A 34 -0.90 -17.73 -14.18
N LEU A 35 -0.48 -18.76 -14.93
CA LEU A 35 -0.08 -18.63 -16.33
C LEU A 35 -0.89 -19.62 -17.17
N ASP A 36 -1.90 -19.12 -17.86
CA ASP A 36 -2.68 -19.89 -18.82
C ASP A 36 -2.01 -19.80 -20.20
N LYS A 37 -1.43 -20.92 -20.65
CA LYS A 37 -0.84 -21.04 -21.99
C LYS A 37 -1.83 -21.71 -22.93
N LYS A 38 -2.33 -20.92 -23.89
CA LYS A 38 -3.26 -21.41 -24.92
C LYS A 38 -2.50 -22.04 -26.09
N ASP A 39 -1.46 -21.37 -26.62
CA ASP A 39 -0.59 -21.90 -27.67
C ASP A 39 0.77 -21.15 -27.76
N ALA A 40 1.51 -21.37 -28.86
CA ALA A 40 2.76 -20.67 -29.16
C ALA A 40 2.55 -19.15 -29.43
N GLY A 41 2.58 -18.39 -28.33
CA GLY A 41 2.52 -16.94 -28.31
C GLY A 41 1.18 -16.38 -27.82
N ASN A 42 0.21 -17.25 -27.48
CA ASN A 42 -1.03 -16.89 -26.78
C ASN A 42 -0.94 -17.31 -25.31
N TYR A 43 -0.92 -16.35 -24.40
CA TYR A 43 -0.94 -16.62 -22.97
C TYR A 43 -1.60 -15.49 -22.19
N ASP A 44 -2.15 -15.85 -21.04
CA ASP A 44 -2.64 -14.92 -20.02
C ASP A 44 -1.90 -15.20 -18.72
N TYR A 45 -1.31 -14.16 -18.16
CA TYR A 45 -0.62 -14.20 -16.87
C TYR A 45 -1.34 -13.29 -15.91
N HIS A 46 -1.66 -13.81 -14.73
CA HIS A 46 -2.24 -13.04 -13.63
C HIS A 46 -1.33 -13.22 -12.41
N TYR A 47 -1.08 -12.13 -11.73
CA TYR A 47 -0.37 -12.09 -10.46
C TYR A 47 -1.16 -11.21 -9.50
N HIS A 48 -1.41 -11.74 -8.32
CA HIS A 48 -2.02 -11.02 -7.21
C HIS A 48 -1.18 -11.27 -5.97
N GLY A 49 -0.74 -10.22 -5.30
CA GLY A 49 -0.02 -10.31 -4.05
C GLY A 49 -0.50 -9.25 -3.07
N GLU A 50 -0.52 -9.57 -1.79
CA GLU A 50 -0.88 -8.61 -0.76
C GLU A 50 -0.23 -8.89 0.59
N ASP A 51 0.00 -7.84 1.36
CA ASP A 51 0.41 -7.93 2.76
C ASP A 51 -0.76 -8.39 3.65
N GLN A 52 -0.60 -9.50 4.37
CA GLN A 52 -1.55 -9.97 5.38
C GLN A 52 -1.05 -9.63 6.78
N GLY A 53 -1.60 -8.57 7.35
CA GLY A 53 -1.30 -8.13 8.72
C GLY A 53 -2.16 -8.83 9.79
N VAL A 54 -1.91 -8.44 11.04
CA VAL A 54 -2.71 -8.88 12.17
C VAL A 54 -4.12 -8.30 12.09
N GLU A 55 -5.13 -9.15 12.23
CA GLU A 55 -6.54 -8.74 12.29
C GLU A 55 -7.17 -9.21 13.61
N THR A 56 -7.81 -8.29 14.33
CA THR A 56 -8.57 -8.61 15.56
C THR A 56 -10.05 -8.72 15.25
N THR A 57 -10.69 -9.74 15.80
CA THR A 57 -12.13 -9.96 15.63
C THR A 57 -12.80 -10.00 17.00
N GLY A 58 -13.57 -8.97 17.34
CA GLY A 58 -14.35 -8.92 18.59
C GLY A 58 -14.45 -7.55 19.22
N ASP A 59 -15.36 -7.42 20.17
CA ASP A 59 -15.65 -6.15 20.86
C ASP A 59 -14.84 -5.99 22.16
N GLY A 60 -13.80 -6.79 22.41
CA GLY A 60 -12.98 -6.67 23.62
C GLY A 60 -12.02 -5.48 23.56
N ALA A 61 -11.66 -4.90 24.72
CA ALA A 61 -10.61 -3.88 24.77
C ALA A 61 -9.28 -4.47 24.26
N LEU A 62 -8.55 -3.70 23.45
CA LEU A 62 -7.29 -4.11 22.84
C LEU A 62 -6.14 -3.27 23.41
N SER A 63 -5.09 -3.92 23.90
CA SER A 63 -3.89 -3.26 24.40
C SER A 63 -2.63 -3.92 23.83
N VAL A 64 -1.79 -3.15 23.15
CA VAL A 64 -0.53 -3.63 22.57
C VAL A 64 0.61 -2.73 23.05
N SER A 65 1.62 -3.33 23.67
CA SER A 65 2.69 -2.59 24.34
C SER A 65 4.07 -3.09 23.94
N ALA A 66 4.92 -2.19 23.45
CA ALA A 66 6.37 -2.37 23.30
C ALA A 66 7.08 -1.63 24.45
N THR A 67 7.39 -2.34 25.53
CA THR A 67 7.81 -1.76 26.81
C THR A 67 9.23 -1.18 26.83
N ALA A 68 10.10 -1.61 25.90
CA ALA A 68 11.48 -1.12 25.79
C ALA A 68 11.86 -0.65 24.37
N GLY A 69 10.97 -0.86 23.40
CA GLY A 69 11.23 -0.70 21.98
C GLY A 69 10.19 0.13 21.27
N LYS A 70 10.34 0.19 19.95
CA LYS A 70 9.35 0.76 19.05
C LYS A 70 8.25 -0.26 18.80
N LEU A 71 7.01 0.19 18.74
CA LEU A 71 5.89 -0.61 18.27
C LEU A 71 5.71 -0.37 16.77
N THR A 72 5.68 -1.44 15.98
CA THR A 72 5.42 -1.40 14.54
C THR A 72 4.10 -2.09 14.24
N VAL A 73 3.28 -1.47 13.39
CA VAL A 73 1.98 -1.95 12.95
C VAL A 73 1.90 -1.80 11.44
N ASN A 74 1.83 -2.90 10.70
CA ASN A 74 1.82 -2.92 9.24
C ASN A 74 0.64 -3.76 8.71
N ALA A 75 -0.11 -3.21 7.76
CA ALA A 75 -1.30 -3.81 7.14
C ALA A 75 -2.30 -4.42 8.14
N ALA A 76 -2.33 -3.89 9.37
CA ALA A 76 -3.04 -4.51 10.46
C ALA A 76 -4.43 -3.87 10.63
N LYS A 77 -5.41 -4.71 10.97
CA LYS A 77 -6.78 -4.31 11.27
C LYS A 77 -7.08 -4.56 12.73
N LEU A 78 -6.91 -3.51 13.53
CA LEU A 78 -7.12 -3.52 14.97
C LEU A 78 -8.47 -2.87 15.26
N ASN A 79 -9.49 -3.68 15.52
CA ASN A 79 -10.84 -3.23 15.86
C ASN A 79 -11.26 -3.81 17.21
N SER A 80 -11.72 -2.95 18.11
CA SER A 80 -12.29 -3.32 19.42
C SER A 80 -13.78 -3.01 19.58
N GLY A 81 -14.47 -2.69 18.48
CA GLY A 81 -15.89 -2.34 18.47
C GLY A 81 -16.17 -1.19 19.43
N LYS A 82 -17.01 -1.45 20.45
CA LYS A 82 -17.39 -0.47 21.48
C LYS A 82 -16.38 -0.32 22.63
N ASN A 83 -15.18 -0.85 22.48
CA ASN A 83 -14.14 -0.76 23.49
C ASN A 83 -12.92 0.00 22.95
N ARG A 84 -11.95 0.22 23.84
CA ARG A 84 -10.73 0.98 23.54
C ARG A 84 -9.67 0.14 22.83
N VAL A 85 -8.99 0.74 21.84
CA VAL A 85 -7.67 0.31 21.37
C VAL A 85 -6.57 1.19 21.98
N GLN A 86 -5.62 0.56 22.66
CA GLN A 86 -4.44 1.21 23.23
C GLN A 86 -3.17 0.62 22.61
N LEU A 87 -2.39 1.46 21.95
CA LEU A 87 -1.07 1.14 21.44
C LEU A 87 -0.03 1.93 22.23
N TYR A 88 1.00 1.23 22.73
CA TYR A 88 2.09 1.83 23.49
C TYR A 88 3.44 1.45 22.91
N GLY A 89 4.31 2.45 22.71
CA GLY A 89 5.68 2.26 22.26
C GLY A 89 6.67 3.07 23.08
N ALA A 90 7.52 2.41 23.86
CA ALA A 90 8.52 3.09 24.67
C ALA A 90 9.50 3.93 23.84
N LYS A 91 9.78 3.50 22.60
CA LYS A 91 10.67 4.22 21.66
C LYS A 91 9.97 4.74 20.40
N GLY A 92 8.66 5.02 20.49
CA GLY A 92 7.86 5.45 19.35
C GLY A 92 6.94 4.37 18.80
N ILE A 93 6.09 4.77 17.85
CA ILE A 93 5.09 3.94 17.19
C ILE A 93 5.15 4.22 15.70
N ASP A 94 5.24 3.18 14.87
CA ASP A 94 4.97 3.30 13.43
C ASP A 94 3.69 2.52 13.10
N VAL A 95 2.76 3.21 12.46
CA VAL A 95 1.60 2.61 11.82
C VAL A 95 1.74 2.84 10.32
N THR A 96 2.02 1.78 9.58
CA THR A 96 2.27 1.85 8.14
C THR A 96 1.27 1.01 7.38
N HIS A 97 0.98 1.41 6.15
CA HIS A 97 0.26 0.57 5.22
C HIS A 97 1.08 -0.65 4.81
N GLY A 98 0.38 -1.69 4.37
CA GLY A 98 0.94 -2.72 3.51
C GLY A 98 0.70 -2.41 2.04
N GLU A 99 0.89 -3.40 1.20
CA GLU A 99 0.78 -3.30 -0.24
C GLU A 99 -0.16 -4.38 -0.81
N ILE A 100 -0.91 -4.02 -1.85
CA ILE A 100 -1.59 -4.94 -2.76
C ILE A 100 -0.98 -4.69 -4.14
N ILE A 101 -0.56 -5.77 -4.81
CA ILE A 101 0.03 -5.75 -6.14
C ILE A 101 -0.83 -6.62 -7.05
N ASP A 102 -1.41 -6.01 -8.07
CA ASP A 102 -2.10 -6.71 -9.15
C ASP A 102 -1.34 -6.53 -10.45
N LYS A 103 -1.16 -7.61 -11.19
CA LYS A 103 -0.52 -7.57 -12.51
C LYS A 103 -1.17 -8.56 -13.46
N GLU A 104 -1.44 -8.09 -14.66
CA GLU A 104 -1.97 -8.91 -15.73
C GLU A 104 -1.15 -8.71 -16.99
N VAL A 105 -0.89 -9.81 -17.71
CA VAL A 105 -0.26 -9.80 -19.02
C VAL A 105 -1.03 -10.72 -19.95
N THR A 106 -1.60 -10.14 -21.00
CA THR A 106 -2.21 -10.90 -22.09
C THR A 106 -1.38 -10.73 -23.35
N SER A 107 -0.96 -11.85 -23.92
CA SER A 107 -0.35 -11.89 -25.24
C SER A 107 -1.24 -12.70 -26.15
N SER A 108 -1.62 -12.13 -27.29
CA SER A 108 -2.37 -12.80 -28.34
C SER A 108 -1.67 -12.69 -29.70
N ASN A 109 -1.88 -13.70 -30.54
CA ASN A 109 -1.06 -13.99 -31.69
C ASN A 109 -1.85 -14.78 -32.72
N HIS A 110 -2.55 -14.05 -33.59
CA HIS A 110 -3.43 -14.62 -34.59
C HIS A 110 -2.73 -14.80 -35.95
N LYS A 111 -2.82 -16.01 -36.53
CA LYS A 111 -2.38 -16.33 -37.91
C LYS A 111 -3.62 -16.42 -38.79
N GLY A 112 -3.67 -15.67 -39.88
CA GLY A 112 -4.77 -15.74 -40.85
C GLY A 112 -4.26 -15.66 -42.29
N GLY A 113 -4.90 -16.35 -43.24
CA GLY A 113 -4.50 -16.30 -44.64
C GLY A 113 -5.19 -17.32 -45.52
N GLY A 114 -5.10 -17.12 -46.84
CA GLY A 114 -5.61 -18.01 -47.89
C GLY A 114 -4.52 -18.32 -48.93
N LEU A 115 -4.90 -18.89 -50.09
CA LEU A 115 -3.98 -19.44 -51.09
C LEU A 115 -2.88 -18.46 -51.58
N PHE A 116 -3.14 -17.14 -51.57
CA PHE A 116 -2.23 -16.12 -52.13
C PHE A 116 -1.80 -15.02 -51.14
N SER A 117 -2.22 -15.08 -49.87
CA SER A 117 -1.87 -14.06 -48.87
C SER A 117 -1.84 -14.60 -47.45
N ARG A 118 -0.84 -14.22 -46.67
CA ARG A 118 -0.66 -14.57 -45.25
C ARG A 118 -0.62 -13.31 -44.39
N SER A 119 -1.14 -13.41 -43.17
CA SER A 119 -1.14 -12.34 -42.17
C SER A 119 -0.85 -12.89 -40.78
N ARG A 120 -0.10 -12.12 -40.00
CA ARG A 120 0.15 -12.35 -38.57
C ARG A 120 -0.23 -11.07 -37.82
N THR A 121 -1.10 -11.19 -36.83
CA THR A 121 -1.39 -10.12 -35.88
C THR A 121 -0.86 -10.56 -34.51
N ARG A 122 -0.19 -9.66 -33.82
CA ARG A 122 0.26 -9.81 -32.43
C ARG A 122 -0.29 -8.65 -31.62
N ASP A 123 -0.92 -8.97 -30.51
CA ASP A 123 -1.43 -8.03 -29.53
C ASP A 123 -0.79 -8.38 -28.19
N TYR A 124 -0.28 -7.40 -27.49
CA TYR A 124 0.31 -7.55 -26.17
C TYR A 124 -0.24 -6.44 -25.29
N GLN A 125 -0.78 -6.82 -24.14
CA GLN A 125 -1.28 -5.90 -23.13
C GLN A 125 -0.70 -6.33 -21.79
N SER A 126 -0.19 -5.37 -21.03
CA SER A 126 0.31 -5.57 -19.68
C SER A 126 -0.17 -4.42 -18.81
N TRP A 127 -0.56 -4.71 -17.58
CA TRP A 127 -0.74 -3.67 -16.57
C TRP A 127 -0.30 -4.19 -15.20
N GLU A 128 0.11 -3.27 -14.35
CA GLU A 128 0.61 -3.52 -13.01
C GLU A 128 0.17 -2.35 -12.11
N ALA A 129 -0.44 -2.67 -10.97
CA ALA A 129 -0.94 -1.72 -10.00
C ALA A 129 -0.37 -2.03 -8.62
N HIS A 130 0.21 -1.02 -7.96
CA HIS A 130 0.57 -1.09 -6.55
C HIS A 130 -0.40 -0.20 -5.78
N GLN A 131 -1.09 -0.79 -4.82
CA GLN A 131 -2.09 -0.12 -4.01
C GLN A 131 -1.74 -0.20 -2.54
N VAL A 132 -1.99 0.88 -1.82
CA VAL A 132 -1.87 0.99 -0.38
C VAL A 132 -2.94 0.13 0.28
N LYS A 133 -2.52 -0.91 1.03
CA LYS A 133 -3.39 -1.66 1.94
C LYS A 133 -3.34 -1.00 3.32
N THR A 134 -4.39 -0.27 3.66
CA THR A 134 -4.41 0.57 4.86
C THR A 134 -4.26 -0.26 6.14
N SER A 135 -3.51 0.26 7.11
CA SER A 135 -3.65 -0.19 8.50
C SER A 135 -4.84 0.53 9.11
N ASP A 136 -5.77 -0.22 9.69
CA ASP A 136 -7.01 0.29 10.27
C ASP A 136 -7.02 0.05 11.77
N ILE A 137 -7.02 1.14 12.55
CA ILE A 137 -7.04 1.12 14.01
C ILE A 137 -8.32 1.82 14.46
N THR A 138 -9.28 1.04 14.94
CA THR A 138 -10.65 1.49 15.21
C THR A 138 -11.19 0.97 16.52
N GLY A 139 -12.05 1.75 17.17
CA GLY A 139 -12.74 1.37 18.40
C GLY A 139 -13.56 2.54 18.96
N ASP A 140 -14.17 2.34 20.12
CA ASP A 140 -14.88 3.42 20.84
C ASP A 140 -13.94 4.57 21.18
N SER A 141 -12.73 4.23 21.61
CA SER A 141 -11.63 5.18 21.74
C SER A 141 -10.32 4.56 21.25
N VAL A 142 -9.47 5.39 20.65
CA VAL A 142 -8.16 4.96 20.15
C VAL A 142 -7.08 5.81 20.79
N ALA A 143 -6.04 5.18 21.34
CA ALA A 143 -4.92 5.87 21.96
C ALA A 143 -3.59 5.28 21.49
N LEU A 144 -2.76 6.11 20.86
CA LEU A 144 -1.37 5.82 20.51
C LEU A 144 -0.48 6.65 21.42
N VAL A 145 0.31 5.99 22.28
CA VAL A 145 1.16 6.66 23.27
C VAL A 145 2.60 6.21 23.12
N ALA A 146 3.48 7.16 22.81
CA ALA A 146 4.92 6.98 22.80
C ALA A 146 5.60 7.67 23.98
N ASP A 147 6.56 7.00 24.62
CA ASP A 147 7.35 7.60 25.71
C ASP A 147 8.48 8.47 25.14
N ARG A 148 9.44 7.82 24.47
CA ARG A 148 10.66 8.45 23.94
C ARG A 148 10.82 8.17 22.45
N GLY A 149 10.13 8.92 21.61
CA GLY A 149 10.26 8.81 20.15
C GLY A 149 9.01 9.24 19.41
N ASP A 150 9.05 9.09 18.10
CA ASP A 150 8.01 9.63 17.22
C ASP A 150 6.81 8.70 17.09
N ILE A 151 5.66 9.28 16.73
CA ILE A 151 4.52 8.54 16.20
C ILE A 151 4.45 8.84 14.71
N ASN A 152 4.65 7.83 13.87
CA ASN A 152 4.51 7.96 12.41
C ASN A 152 3.31 7.16 11.94
N ALA A 153 2.46 7.77 11.12
CA ALA A 153 1.37 7.10 10.44
C ALA A 153 1.43 7.35 8.93
N VAL A 154 1.41 6.29 8.13
CA VAL A 154 1.50 6.36 6.66
C VAL A 154 0.44 5.48 6.01
N GLY A 155 -0.39 6.05 5.14
CA GLY A 155 -1.52 5.35 4.50
C GLY A 155 -2.40 4.58 5.49
N SER A 156 -2.73 5.18 6.64
CA SER A 156 -3.39 4.48 7.76
C SER A 156 -4.62 5.22 8.26
N ASN A 157 -5.59 4.48 8.80
CA ASN A 157 -6.79 5.02 9.43
C ASN A 157 -6.75 4.77 10.95
N ILE A 158 -6.82 5.84 11.73
CA ILE A 158 -6.79 5.82 13.20
C ILE A 158 -8.03 6.56 13.68
N VAL A 159 -9.11 5.83 13.98
CA VAL A 159 -10.44 6.42 14.18
C VAL A 159 -11.11 5.84 15.43
N GLY A 160 -11.38 6.72 16.39
CA GLY A 160 -12.22 6.43 17.54
C GLY A 160 -13.67 6.87 17.31
N GLU A 161 -14.64 6.24 17.97
CA GLU A 161 -16.01 6.76 17.98
C GLU A 161 -16.08 8.03 18.84
N HIS A 162 -15.75 7.92 20.13
CA HIS A 162 -15.85 9.00 21.13
C HIS A 162 -14.52 9.68 21.46
N GLY A 163 -13.40 9.22 20.87
CA GLY A 163 -12.16 9.97 20.98
C GLY A 163 -10.92 9.27 20.42
N THR A 164 -10.00 10.09 19.95
CA THR A 164 -8.69 9.62 19.46
C THR A 164 -7.57 10.45 20.07
N LEU A 165 -6.56 9.77 20.61
CA LEU A 165 -5.38 10.38 21.23
C LEU A 165 -4.11 9.89 20.54
N LEU A 166 -3.30 10.80 20.02
CA LEU A 166 -1.93 10.55 19.61
C LEU A 166 -1.03 11.38 20.52
N GLN A 167 -0.17 10.74 21.30
CA GLN A 167 0.67 11.43 22.26
C GLN A 167 2.08 10.88 22.27
N THR A 168 3.07 11.78 22.15
CA THR A 168 4.47 11.49 22.45
C THR A 168 5.02 12.48 23.46
N ARG A 169 5.85 12.02 24.40
CA ARG A 169 6.42 12.90 25.43
C ARG A 169 7.70 13.62 24.97
N GLN A 170 8.42 13.06 24.00
CA GLN A 170 9.75 13.56 23.58
C GLN A 170 9.99 13.55 22.06
N GLY A 171 9.01 13.18 21.24
CA GLY A 171 9.15 13.11 19.78
C GLY A 171 8.15 13.95 19.01
N ASP A 172 8.16 13.73 17.71
CA ASP A 172 7.24 14.33 16.74
C ASP A 172 6.09 13.37 16.39
N ILE A 173 5.03 13.93 15.81
CA ILE A 173 3.93 13.15 15.24
C ILE A 173 3.86 13.47 13.74
N THR A 174 4.07 12.45 12.91
CA THR A 174 4.12 12.59 11.45
C THR A 174 3.02 11.78 10.79
N LEU A 175 2.15 12.44 10.03
CA LEU A 175 1.09 11.80 9.24
C LEU A 175 1.39 12.00 7.76
N LYS A 176 1.52 10.93 6.98
CA LYS A 176 1.82 10.98 5.54
C LYS A 176 0.84 10.14 4.74
N ALA A 177 0.58 10.52 3.50
CA ALA A 177 -0.14 9.65 2.58
C ALA A 177 0.77 8.50 2.11
N GLY A 178 0.19 7.32 1.91
CA GLY A 178 0.82 6.25 1.12
C GLY A 178 0.71 6.55 -0.38
N GLU A 179 1.59 5.98 -1.19
CA GLU A 179 1.61 6.15 -2.65
C GLU A 179 1.01 4.93 -3.35
N ASN A 180 0.13 5.17 -4.32
CA ASN A 180 -0.39 4.16 -5.25
C ASN A 180 0.25 4.40 -6.62
N THR A 181 0.56 3.34 -7.35
CA THR A 181 1.07 3.42 -8.72
C THR A 181 0.27 2.52 -9.65
N TYR A 182 0.16 2.93 -10.90
CA TYR A 182 -0.43 2.12 -11.97
C TYR A 182 0.38 2.33 -13.24
N HIS A 183 0.77 1.22 -13.85
CA HIS A 183 1.53 1.18 -15.09
C HIS A 183 0.80 0.27 -16.08
N SER A 184 0.66 0.71 -17.34
CA SER A 184 0.11 -0.12 -18.41
C SER A 184 0.88 0.06 -19.71
N GLU A 185 1.05 -1.04 -20.44
CA GLU A 185 1.64 -1.11 -21.77
C GLU A 185 0.71 -1.85 -22.73
N GLU A 186 0.51 -1.30 -23.93
CA GLU A 186 -0.17 -1.97 -25.04
C GLU A 186 0.71 -1.92 -26.29
N ARG A 187 0.86 -3.06 -26.96
CA ARG A 187 1.59 -3.18 -28.23
C ARG A 187 0.76 -3.95 -29.25
N HIS A 188 0.54 -3.35 -30.40
CA HIS A 188 -0.15 -3.97 -31.55
C HIS A 188 0.80 -4.07 -32.73
N SER A 189 0.87 -5.24 -33.38
CA SER A 189 1.67 -5.42 -34.60
C SER A 189 0.96 -6.32 -35.61
N LYS A 190 0.91 -5.87 -36.86
CA LYS A 190 0.30 -6.59 -37.98
C LYS A 190 1.26 -6.68 -39.16
N HIS A 191 1.59 -7.90 -39.55
CA HIS A 191 2.42 -8.19 -40.70
C HIS A 191 1.60 -8.92 -41.77
N LYS A 192 1.55 -8.39 -42.98
CA LYS A 192 0.90 -9.00 -44.15
C LYS A 192 1.91 -9.23 -45.27
N VAL A 193 1.82 -10.39 -45.91
CA VAL A 193 2.66 -10.80 -47.04
C VAL A 193 1.79 -11.51 -48.08
N GLY A 194 1.87 -11.09 -49.33
CA GLY A 194 1.13 -11.73 -50.42
C GLY A 194 0.78 -10.79 -51.55
N LEU A 195 -0.16 -11.22 -52.38
CA LEU A 195 -0.66 -10.44 -53.50
C LEU A 195 -1.50 -9.25 -52.97
N MET A 196 -1.02 -8.03 -53.18
CA MET A 196 -1.65 -6.78 -52.76
C MET A 196 -2.30 -6.10 -53.96
N GLY A 197 -3.52 -5.58 -53.79
CA GLY A 197 -4.15 -4.74 -54.80
C GLY A 197 -3.47 -3.37 -54.83
N SER A 198 -2.92 -2.97 -55.98
CA SER A 198 -2.16 -1.72 -56.12
C SER A 198 -3.04 -0.46 -56.30
N GLY A 199 -4.35 -0.54 -56.03
CA GLY A 199 -5.28 0.56 -56.27
C GLY A 199 -5.69 0.76 -57.75
N GLY A 200 -5.41 -0.23 -58.62
CA GLY A 200 -5.83 -0.30 -60.03
C GLY A 200 -6.01 -1.76 -60.52
N ILE A 201 -5.95 -2.04 -61.84
CA ILE A 201 -6.05 -3.40 -62.44
C ILE A 201 -4.72 -4.20 -62.28
N GLY A 202 -3.93 -3.90 -61.26
CA GLY A 202 -2.64 -4.51 -61.00
C GLY A 202 -2.65 -5.31 -59.71
N VAL A 203 -2.08 -6.51 -59.76
CA VAL A 203 -1.75 -7.30 -58.57
C VAL A 203 -0.25 -7.24 -58.36
N THR A 204 0.19 -6.85 -57.16
CA THR A 204 1.61 -6.73 -56.83
C THR A 204 1.93 -7.62 -55.64
N LEU A 205 2.96 -8.46 -55.74
CA LEU A 205 3.46 -9.21 -54.58
C LEU A 205 4.19 -8.24 -53.65
N GLY A 206 3.74 -8.14 -52.40
CA GLY A 206 4.30 -7.20 -51.44
C GLY A 206 4.20 -7.66 -50.00
N SER A 207 4.95 -6.98 -49.14
CA SER A 207 4.89 -7.12 -47.69
C SER A 207 4.55 -5.76 -47.06
N ARG A 208 3.76 -5.77 -45.99
CA ARG A 208 3.42 -4.58 -45.21
C ARG A 208 3.41 -4.91 -43.73
N SER A 209 4.20 -4.18 -42.96
CA SER A 209 4.18 -4.17 -41.49
C SER A 209 3.55 -2.88 -40.97
N GLN A 210 2.75 -3.00 -39.92
CA GLN A 210 2.19 -1.88 -39.15
C GLN A 210 2.33 -2.22 -37.67
N SER A 211 2.78 -1.27 -36.85
CA SER A 211 2.89 -1.43 -35.40
C SER A 211 2.47 -0.15 -34.68
N SER A 212 1.96 -0.28 -33.46
CA SER A 212 1.72 0.82 -32.53
C SER A 212 2.01 0.36 -31.11
N ASP A 213 2.54 1.28 -30.30
CA ASP A 213 2.84 1.07 -28.89
C ASP A 213 2.25 2.22 -28.08
N ALA A 214 1.70 1.93 -26.90
CA ALA A 214 1.16 2.90 -25.96
C ALA A 214 1.56 2.52 -24.53
N THR A 215 1.90 3.52 -23.71
CA THR A 215 2.27 3.36 -22.31
C THR A 215 1.54 4.41 -21.48
N LEU A 216 1.09 4.02 -20.28
CA LEU A 216 0.43 4.90 -19.32
C LEU A 216 1.00 4.68 -17.92
N ASP A 217 1.42 5.78 -17.27
CA ASP A 217 1.88 5.82 -15.89
C ASP A 217 1.00 6.76 -15.08
N LEU A 218 0.44 6.26 -13.97
CA LEU A 218 -0.37 7.05 -13.03
C LEU A 218 0.17 6.88 -11.61
N LYS A 219 0.11 7.97 -10.86
CA LYS A 219 0.39 7.99 -9.42
C LYS A 219 -0.82 8.53 -8.68
N GLY A 220 -1.19 7.87 -7.59
CA GLY A 220 -2.22 8.28 -6.67
C GLY A 220 -1.69 8.27 -5.24
N HIS A 221 -2.51 8.76 -4.29
CA HIS A 221 -2.14 8.76 -2.88
C HIS A 221 -3.32 8.31 -2.04
N THR A 222 -3.06 7.46 -1.05
CA THR A 222 -4.02 7.08 -0.02
C THR A 222 -3.69 7.86 1.25
N ALA A 223 -4.62 8.70 1.69
CA ALA A 223 -4.41 9.58 2.84
C ALA A 223 -4.21 8.78 4.14
N THR A 224 -3.57 9.42 5.12
CA THR A 224 -3.65 8.98 6.52
C THR A 224 -4.72 9.78 7.21
N VAL A 225 -5.64 9.10 7.89
CA VAL A 225 -6.78 9.71 8.59
C VAL A 225 -6.63 9.48 10.09
N VAL A 226 -6.69 10.57 10.86
CA VAL A 226 -6.81 10.54 12.32
C VAL A 226 -8.11 11.27 12.68
N GLY A 227 -9.06 10.56 13.28
CA GLY A 227 -10.42 11.08 13.41
C GLY A 227 -11.15 10.61 14.66
N ALA A 228 -12.22 11.33 15.02
CA ALA A 228 -13.22 10.88 15.97
C ALA A 228 -14.61 11.14 15.37
N ILE A 229 -15.56 10.20 15.53
CA ILE A 229 -16.90 10.30 14.92
C ILE A 229 -17.80 11.22 15.75
N ASP A 230 -17.92 10.94 17.05
CA ASP A 230 -18.70 11.68 18.04
C ASP A 230 -17.82 11.99 19.27
N GLY A 231 -16.66 12.59 19.01
CA GLY A 231 -15.65 12.81 20.03
C GLY A 231 -14.57 13.79 19.61
N ASN A 232 -13.56 13.93 20.48
CA ASN A 232 -12.43 14.82 20.21
C ASN A 232 -11.21 14.05 19.71
N VAL A 233 -10.48 14.69 18.80
CA VAL A 233 -9.13 14.27 18.43
C VAL A 233 -8.13 15.12 19.21
N THR A 234 -7.24 14.46 19.95
CA THR A 234 -6.14 15.11 20.68
C THR A 234 -4.81 14.63 20.12
N ILE A 235 -4.01 15.55 19.61
CA ILE A 235 -2.65 15.28 19.11
C ILE A 235 -1.69 16.09 19.95
N HIS A 236 -0.81 15.42 20.69
CA HIS A 236 0.16 16.06 21.58
C HIS A 236 1.57 15.54 21.28
N ALA A 237 2.34 16.35 20.55
CA ALA A 237 3.77 16.15 20.33
C ALA A 237 4.59 16.90 21.38
N ALA A 238 5.86 16.53 21.54
CA ALA A 238 6.75 17.24 22.43
C ALA A 238 7.03 18.67 21.90
N PRO A 239 7.25 19.67 22.77
CA PRO A 239 7.66 20.99 22.34
C PRO A 239 8.99 20.91 21.58
N SER A 240 9.04 21.38 20.34
CA SER A 240 10.31 21.59 19.63
C SER A 240 11.09 22.68 20.36
N LEU A 241 12.23 22.34 20.98
CA LEU A 241 13.14 23.33 21.57
C LEU A 241 13.75 24.20 20.46
N CYS A 242 13.09 25.32 20.16
CA CYS A 242 13.70 26.37 19.35
C CYS A 242 14.69 27.14 20.24
N TRP A 243 15.98 26.80 20.14
CA TRP A 243 17.03 27.64 20.70
C TRP A 243 17.15 28.91 19.84
N VAL A 244 16.40 29.96 20.21
CA VAL A 244 16.73 31.30 19.74
C VAL A 244 17.94 31.78 20.56
N CYS A 245 19.13 31.66 19.99
CA CYS A 245 20.31 32.34 20.53
C CYS A 245 20.10 33.86 20.39
N LEU A 246 19.59 34.51 21.42
CA LEU A 246 19.72 35.95 21.58
C LEU A 246 21.15 36.26 22.01
N ALA A 247 21.99 36.66 21.06
CA ALA A 247 23.29 37.24 21.38
C ALA A 247 23.09 38.54 22.19
N PRO A 248 23.85 38.79 23.27
CA PRO A 248 23.82 40.08 23.94
C PRO A 248 24.44 41.15 23.03
N CYS A 249 23.70 42.23 22.76
CA CYS A 249 24.27 43.44 22.17
C CYS A 249 25.26 44.06 23.16
N GLU A 250 26.53 44.05 22.80
CA GLU A 250 27.59 44.74 23.53
C GLU A 250 27.52 46.25 23.20
N TYR A 251 27.09 47.06 24.16
CA TYR A 251 27.06 48.52 24.06
C TYR A 251 28.46 49.07 24.34
N GLN A 252 29.23 49.39 23.30
CA GLN A 252 30.45 50.17 23.45
C GLN A 252 30.09 51.66 23.43
N GLY A 253 30.09 52.28 24.61
CA GLY A 253 30.02 53.72 24.76
C GLY A 253 31.36 54.36 24.40
N HIS A 254 31.29 55.51 23.71
CA HIS A 254 32.34 56.53 23.71
C HIS A 254 31.85 57.74 24.49
#